data_AF-A0A915UTZ0-F1
#
_entry.id   AF-A0A915UTZ0-F1
#
_cell.length_a   1.000
_cell.length_b   1.000
_cell.length_c   1.000
_cell.angle_alpha   90.00
_cell.angle_beta   90.00
_cell.angle_gamma   90.00
#
_symmetry.space_group_name_H-M   'P 1'
#
loop_
_entity.id
_entity.type
_entity.pdbx_description
1 polymer ?
#
loop_
_entity_poly.entity_id
_entity_poly.type
_entity_poly.pdbx_seq_one_letter_code
_entity_poly.pdbx_strand_id
1 'polypeptide(L)'
;MSVMDDPARLARQVARWTAILGGLAIVASVAGGVWQVGVGMALGLLALGWAVGHFVLIVRFFKPHQNALFPRLFMLSNPLKYPLLLILAYLAVQGGATMALGFVLGVALPLAVLTGLAVREAILQAKSAR
;
A
#
# COMPACT_ATOMS: atom_id res chain seq x y z
N MET A 1 4.53 -24.41 -6.52
CA MET A 1 4.91 -23.01 -6.83
C MET A 1 4.62 -22.17 -5.62
N SER A 2 5.65 -21.50 -5.07
CA SER A 2 5.50 -20.60 -3.95
C SER A 2 4.62 -19.42 -4.36
N VAL A 3 3.87 -18.84 -3.42
CA VAL A 3 3.14 -17.59 -3.66
C VAL A 3 4.11 -16.47 -4.05
N MET A 4 5.36 -16.54 -3.60
CA MET A 4 6.43 -15.58 -3.94
C MET A 4 6.85 -15.65 -5.41
N ASP A 5 6.63 -16.77 -6.09
CA ASP A 5 7.06 -16.97 -7.49
C ASP A 5 6.03 -16.41 -8.50
N ASP A 6 4.79 -16.16 -8.07
CA ASP A 6 3.71 -15.63 -8.90
C ASP A 6 3.32 -14.21 -8.44
N PRO A 7 3.78 -13.16 -9.13
CA PRO A 7 3.57 -11.77 -8.71
C PRO A 7 2.08 -11.39 -8.69
N ALA A 8 1.25 -12.00 -9.53
CA ALA A 8 -0.18 -11.72 -9.57
C ALA A 8 -0.94 -12.38 -8.42
N ARG A 9 -0.49 -13.56 -7.96
CA ARG A 9 -1.01 -14.17 -6.73
C ARG A 9 -0.53 -13.43 -5.48
N LEU A 10 0.74 -13.05 -5.44
CA LEU A 10 1.31 -12.27 -4.33
C LEU A 10 0.57 -10.95 -4.15
N ALA A 11 0.41 -10.17 -5.22
CA ALA A 11 -0.30 -8.89 -5.17
C ALA A 11 -1.74 -9.04 -4.66
N ARG A 12 -2.48 -10.07 -5.10
CA ARG A 12 -3.84 -10.35 -4.62
C ARG A 12 -3.86 -10.72 -3.14
N GLN A 13 -2.92 -11.54 -2.67
CA GLN A 13 -2.86 -11.90 -1.25
C GLN A 13 -2.51 -10.70 -0.38
N VAL A 14 -1.53 -9.90 -0.80
CA VAL A 14 -1.15 -8.68 -0.08
C VAL A 14 -2.31 -7.71 -0.02
N ALA A 15 -3.00 -7.46 -1.14
CA ALA A 15 -4.17 -6.59 -1.18
C ALA A 15 -5.29 -7.10 -0.26
N ARG A 16 -5.60 -8.40 -0.31
CA ARG A 16 -6.64 -9.02 0.53
C ARG A 16 -6.31 -8.89 2.01
N TRP A 17 -5.11 -9.28 2.42
CA TRP A 17 -4.70 -9.23 3.83
C TRP A 17 -4.55 -7.80 4.34
N THR A 18 -4.05 -6.88 3.52
CA THR A 18 -4.01 -5.46 3.83
C THR A 18 -5.42 -4.92 4.06
N ALA A 19 -6.38 -5.23 3.18
CA ALA A 19 -7.75 -4.78 3.32
C ALA A 19 -8.42 -5.32 4.60
N ILE A 20 -8.22 -6.62 4.89
CA ILE A 20 -8.76 -7.26 6.10
C ILE A 20 -8.13 -6.64 7.36
N LEU A 21 -6.80 -6.66 7.48
CA LEU A 21 -6.10 -6.17 8.67
C LEU A 21 -6.26 -4.66 8.84
N GLY A 22 -6.24 -3.91 7.75
CA GLY A 22 -6.44 -2.46 7.75
C GLY A 22 -7.85 -2.11 8.19
N GLY A 23 -8.86 -2.77 7.63
CA GLY A 23 -10.26 -2.58 8.03
C GLY A 23 -10.48 -2.91 9.50
N LEU A 24 -9.95 -4.04 9.97
CA LEU A 24 -10.02 -4.42 11.39
C LEU A 24 -9.34 -3.40 12.30
N ALA A 25 -8.13 -2.94 11.95
CA ALA A 25 -7.40 -1.97 12.74
C ALA A 25 -8.10 -0.60 12.80
N ILE A 26 -8.67 -0.15 11.68
CA ILE A 26 -9.45 1.09 11.62
C ILE A 26 -10.69 0.98 12.50
N VAL A 27 -11.46 -0.10 12.38
CA VAL A 27 -12.68 -0.32 13.19
C VAL A 27 -12.34 -0.41 14.68
N ALA A 28 -11.28 -1.15 15.04
CA ALA A 28 -10.81 -1.26 16.42
C ALA A 28 -10.35 0.09 16.98
N SER A 29 -9.65 0.90 16.19
CA SER A 29 -9.21 2.24 16.57
C SER A 29 -10.38 3.18 16.86
N VAL A 30 -11.42 3.14 16.03
CA VAL A 30 -12.64 3.94 16.23
C VAL A 30 -13.40 3.44 17.48
N ALA A 31 -13.59 2.13 17.62
CA ALA A 31 -14.25 1.54 18.79
C ALA A 31 -13.51 1.81 20.10
N GLY A 32 -12.17 1.88 20.06
CA GLY A 32 -11.31 2.20 21.20
C GLY A 32 -11.19 3.69 21.52
N GLY A 33 -11.91 4.57 20.83
CA GLY A 33 -11.92 6.02 21.07
C GLY A 33 -10.74 6.79 20.46
N VAL A 34 -9.85 6.13 19.73
CA VAL A 34 -8.64 6.73 19.14
C VAL A 34 -8.84 7.00 17.63
N TRP A 35 -9.98 7.56 17.26
CA TRP A 35 -10.45 7.65 15.87
C TRP A 35 -9.48 8.37 14.91
N GLN A 36 -8.65 9.29 15.42
CA GLN A 36 -7.62 9.97 14.63
C GLN A 36 -6.60 8.98 14.05
N VAL A 37 -6.26 7.92 14.79
CA VAL A 37 -5.36 6.87 14.30
C VAL A 37 -6.02 6.11 13.15
N GLY A 38 -7.30 5.74 13.28
CA GLY A 38 -8.07 5.07 12.24
C GLY A 38 -8.19 5.89 10.96
N VAL A 39 -8.48 7.20 11.10
CA VAL A 39 -8.50 8.13 9.95
C VAL A 39 -7.12 8.24 9.32
N GLY A 40 -6.07 8.41 10.13
CA GLY A 40 -4.69 8.41 9.64
C GLY A 40 -4.37 7.15 8.84
N MET A 41 -4.69 5.97 9.39
CA MET A 41 -4.47 4.68 8.71
C MET A 41 -5.19 4.60 7.37
N ALA A 42 -6.43 5.06 7.30
CA ALA A 42 -7.19 5.12 6.05
C ALA A 42 -6.48 6.03 5.01
N LEU A 43 -6.03 7.22 5.42
CA LEU A 43 -5.27 8.14 4.56
C LEU A 43 -3.95 7.51 4.07
N GLY A 44 -3.23 6.80 4.93
CA GLY A 44 -1.99 6.10 4.58
C GLY A 44 -2.22 4.97 3.57
N LEU A 45 -3.26 4.17 3.76
CA LEU A 45 -3.66 3.11 2.83
C LEU A 45 -4.08 3.68 1.47
N LEU A 46 -4.84 4.78 1.47
CA LEU A 46 -5.23 5.48 0.25
C LEU A 46 -4.02 6.07 -0.48
N ALA A 47 -3.06 6.66 0.25
CA ALA A 47 -1.85 7.22 -0.33
C ALA A 47 -1.02 6.15 -1.04
N LEU A 48 -0.80 5.00 -0.39
CA LEU A 48 -0.07 3.90 -1.02
C LEU A 48 -0.86 3.28 -2.19
N GLY A 49 -2.17 3.07 -2.00
CA GLY A 49 -3.05 2.57 -3.05
C GLY A 49 -3.04 3.45 -4.29
N TRP A 50 -3.04 4.78 -4.11
CA TRP A 50 -2.88 5.74 -5.21
C TRP A 50 -1.50 5.65 -5.86
N ALA A 51 -0.42 5.62 -5.08
CA ALA A 51 0.93 5.54 -5.62
C ALA A 51 1.13 4.30 -6.51
N VAL A 52 0.64 3.15 -6.03
CA VAL A 52 0.67 1.88 -6.79
C VAL A 52 -0.28 1.93 -7.98
N GLY A 53 -1.53 2.38 -7.77
CA GLY A 53 -2.55 2.46 -8.81
C GLY A 53 -2.14 3.38 -9.96
N HIS A 54 -1.55 4.54 -9.65
CA HIS A 54 -1.01 5.46 -10.63
C HIS A 54 0.07 4.80 -11.50
N PHE A 55 0.97 4.02 -10.90
CA PHE A 55 1.98 3.28 -11.65
C PHE A 55 1.34 2.23 -12.57
N VAL A 56 0.35 1.48 -12.07
CA VAL A 56 -0.40 0.50 -12.88
C VAL A 56 -1.11 1.17 -14.05
N LEU A 57 -1.77 2.31 -13.82
CA LEU A 57 -2.42 3.09 -14.88
C LEU A 57 -1.42 3.51 -15.95
N ILE A 58 -0.27 4.04 -15.53
CA ILE A 58 0.79 4.45 -16.46
C ILE A 58 1.30 3.29 -17.30
N VAL A 59 1.60 2.16 -16.68
CA VAL A 59 2.09 0.98 -17.40
C VAL A 59 1.04 0.49 -18.40
N ARG A 60 -0.24 0.50 -18.00
CA ARG A 60 -1.36 0.08 -18.85
C ARG A 60 -1.59 1.02 -20.03
N PHE A 61 -1.56 2.33 -19.83
CA PHE A 61 -1.87 3.32 -20.86
C PHE A 61 -0.68 3.62 -21.78
N PHE A 62 0.52 3.73 -21.22
CA PHE A 62 1.69 4.20 -21.98
C PHE A 62 2.58 3.07 -22.52
N LYS A 63 2.36 1.81 -22.10
CA LYS A 63 3.07 0.61 -22.58
C LYS A 63 4.61 0.82 -22.66
N PRO A 64 5.30 0.90 -21.52
CA PRO A 64 6.70 1.33 -21.43
C PRO A 64 7.68 0.66 -22.40
N HIS A 65 7.48 -0.63 -22.70
CA HIS A 65 8.35 -1.38 -23.60
C HIS A 65 8.12 -1.10 -25.10
N GLN A 66 7.02 -0.45 -25.45
CA GLN A 66 6.64 -0.16 -26.84
C GLN A 66 6.75 1.33 -27.18
N ASN A 67 6.96 2.20 -26.18
CA ASN A 67 6.91 3.65 -26.35
C ASN A 67 8.22 4.31 -25.92
N ALA A 68 9.01 4.78 -26.88
CA ALA A 68 10.27 5.48 -26.63
C ALA A 68 10.11 6.80 -25.85
N LEU A 69 8.91 7.41 -25.87
CA LEU A 69 8.61 8.63 -25.14
C LEU A 69 8.17 8.37 -23.69
N PHE A 70 8.07 7.11 -23.26
CA PHE A 70 7.62 6.73 -21.92
C PHE A 70 8.34 7.48 -20.78
N PRO A 71 9.67 7.67 -20.78
CA PRO A 71 10.34 8.41 -19.70
C PRO A 71 9.83 9.85 -19.56
N ARG A 72 9.54 10.51 -20.68
CA ARG A 72 9.01 11.88 -20.70
C ARG A 72 7.55 11.93 -20.25
N LEU A 73 6.73 10.98 -20.72
CA LEU A 73 5.32 10.87 -20.33
C LEU A 73 5.17 10.53 -18.84
N PHE A 74 6.07 9.69 -18.31
CA PHE A 74 6.16 9.41 -16.89
C PHE A 74 6.48 10.68 -16.08
N MET A 75 7.47 11.48 -16.50
CA MET A 75 7.76 12.76 -15.85
C MET A 75 6.57 13.73 -15.90
N LEU A 76 5.85 13.79 -17.01
CA LEU A 76 4.66 14.63 -17.19
C LEU A 76 3.45 14.17 -16.36
N SER A 77 3.44 12.93 -15.87
CA SER A 77 2.39 12.43 -14.97
C SER A 77 2.62 12.81 -13.49
N ASN A 78 3.81 13.29 -13.13
CA ASN A 78 4.13 13.70 -11.76
C ASN A 78 3.16 14.75 -11.17
N PRO A 79 2.70 15.77 -11.93
CA PRO A 79 1.68 16.71 -11.46
C PRO A 79 0.34 16.06 -11.11
N LEU A 80 0.05 14.83 -11.56
CA LEU A 80 -1.13 14.08 -11.15
C LEU A 80 -0.87 13.25 -9.87
N LYS A 81 0.34 12.71 -9.75
CA LYS A 81 0.75 11.86 -8.62
C LYS A 81 0.93 12.66 -7.33
N TYR A 82 1.74 13.71 -7.36
CA TYR A 82 2.24 14.36 -6.15
C TYR A 82 1.20 15.22 -5.41
N PRO A 83 0.33 16.01 -6.08
CA PRO A 83 -0.64 16.83 -5.38
C PRO A 83 -1.59 16.01 -4.51
N LEU A 84 -2.08 14.86 -5.00
CA LEU A 84 -2.96 14.01 -4.20
C LEU A 84 -2.24 13.43 -2.98
N LEU A 85 -1.00 12.96 -3.15
CA LEU A 85 -0.18 12.47 -2.02
C LEU A 85 0.08 13.58 -1.00
N LEU A 86 0.33 14.80 -1.47
CA LEU A 86 0.57 15.96 -0.61
C LEU A 86 -0.69 16.34 0.16
N ILE A 87 -1.86 16.34 -0.47
CA ILE A 87 -3.15 16.58 0.19
C ILE A 87 -3.39 15.54 1.28
N LEU A 88 -3.21 14.25 0.98
CA LEU A 88 -3.40 13.17 1.96
C LEU A 88 -2.42 13.28 3.14
N ALA A 89 -1.16 13.59 2.87
CA ALA A 89 -0.15 13.81 3.91
C ALA A 89 -0.46 15.07 4.74
N TYR A 90 -0.88 16.16 4.10
CA TYR A 90 -1.26 17.39 4.78
C TYR A 90 -2.43 17.17 5.73
N LEU A 91 -3.48 16.46 5.29
CA LEU A 91 -4.61 16.11 6.14
C LEU A 91 -4.18 15.29 7.35
N ALA A 92 -3.28 14.32 7.15
CA ALA A 92 -2.74 13.51 8.24
C ALA A 92 -1.94 14.35 9.26
N VAL A 93 -1.14 15.31 8.80
CA VAL A 93 -0.34 16.19 9.67
C VAL A 93 -1.23 17.22 10.38
N GLN A 94 -2.24 17.77 9.71
CA GLN A 94 -3.19 18.71 10.29
C GLN A 94 -4.01 18.08 11.42
N GLY A 95 -4.30 16.78 11.33
CA GLY A 95 -4.95 16.01 12.39
C GLY A 95 -4.09 15.74 13.64
N GLY A 96 -2.84 16.22 13.66
CA GLY A 96 -1.91 16.09 14.79
C GLY A 96 -1.13 14.79 14.83
N ALA A 97 -0.31 14.62 15.86
CA ALA A 97 0.66 13.53 15.96
C ALA A 97 0.03 12.13 15.91
N THR A 98 -1.15 11.94 16.53
CA THR A 98 -1.85 10.65 16.54
C THR A 98 -2.36 10.26 15.15
N MET A 99 -2.85 11.21 14.36
CA MET A 99 -3.27 10.97 12.98
C MET A 99 -2.07 10.70 12.07
N ALA A 100 -0.96 11.43 12.25
CA ALA A 100 0.28 11.18 11.53
C ALA A 100 0.84 9.77 11.82
N LEU A 101 0.77 9.31 13.08
CA LEU A 101 1.12 7.93 13.43
C LEU A 101 0.21 6.92 12.73
N GLY A 102 -1.11 7.16 12.74
CA GLY A 102 -2.05 6.36 11.96
C GLY A 102 -1.67 6.28 10.49
N PHE A 103 -1.31 7.41 9.88
CA PHE A 103 -0.86 7.46 8.47
C PHE A 103 0.35 6.58 8.21
N VAL A 104 1.38 6.67 9.07
CA VAL A 104 2.57 5.82 8.95
C VAL A 104 2.20 4.34 9.07
N LEU A 105 1.35 3.98 10.04
CA LEU A 105 0.86 2.60 10.19
C LEU A 105 0.09 2.12 8.95
N GLY A 106 -0.75 2.97 8.37
CA GLY A 106 -1.48 2.68 7.13
C GLY A 106 -0.55 2.42 5.95
N VAL A 107 0.49 3.25 5.78
CA VAL A 107 1.51 3.07 4.73
C VAL A 107 2.37 1.83 4.97
N ALA A 108 2.70 1.53 6.23
CA ALA A 108 3.56 0.40 6.58
C ALA A 108 2.84 -0.95 6.56
N LEU A 109 1.51 -0.99 6.71
CA LEU A 109 0.74 -2.22 6.82
C LEU A 109 0.94 -3.19 5.63
N PRO A 110 0.96 -2.75 4.36
CA PRO A 110 1.21 -3.64 3.22
C PRO A 110 2.61 -4.26 3.25
N LEU A 111 3.60 -3.54 3.77
CA LEU A 111 4.97 -4.05 3.97
C LEU A 111 5.00 -5.11 5.06
N ALA A 112 4.27 -4.90 6.16
CA ALA A 112 4.13 -5.89 7.22
C ALA A 112 3.45 -7.17 6.70
N VAL A 113 2.41 -7.03 5.88
CA VAL A 113 1.71 -8.16 5.24
C VAL A 113 2.65 -8.92 4.30
N LEU A 114 3.40 -8.21 3.45
CA LEU A 114 4.41 -8.81 2.57
C LEU A 114 5.45 -9.60 3.36
N THR A 115 5.99 -9.00 4.42
CA THR A 115 6.97 -9.63 5.32
C THR A 115 6.39 -10.88 5.98
N GLY A 116 5.16 -10.80 6.49
CA GLY A 116 4.48 -11.94 7.11
C GLY A 116 4.24 -13.10 6.15
N LEU A 117 3.85 -12.80 4.90
CA LEU A 117 3.72 -13.81 3.85
C LEU A 117 5.07 -14.46 3.52
N ALA A 118 6.13 -13.67 3.39
CA ALA A 118 7.48 -14.19 3.12
C ALA A 118 7.98 -15.12 4.24
N VAL A 119 7.80 -14.73 5.50
CA VAL A 119 8.16 -15.57 6.66
C VAL A 119 7.35 -16.88 6.68
N ARG A 120 6.04 -16.81 6.41
CA ARG A 120 5.19 -18.01 6.34
C ARG A 120 5.67 -18.99 5.26
N GLU A 121 5.98 -18.50 4.07
CA GLU A 121 6.48 -19.35 2.97
C GLU A 121 7.84 -19.98 3.31
N ALA A 122 8.76 -19.22 3.93
CA ALA A 122 10.05 -19.75 4.38
C ALA A 122 9.89 -20.91 5.40
N ILE A 123 8.96 -20.78 6.34
CA ILE A 123 8.66 -21.84 7.33
C ILE A 123 8.07 -23.07 6.64
N LEU A 124 7.16 -22.90 5.67
CA LEU A 124 6.55 -24.01 4.94
C LEU A 124 7.58 -24.79 4.12
N GLN A 125 8.50 -24.09 3.45
CA GLN A 125 9.60 -24.72 2.71
C GLN A 125 10.54 -25.51 3.62
N ALA A 126 10.88 -24.95 4.78
CA ALA A 126 11.73 -25.62 5.77
C ALA A 126 11.08 -26.91 6.33
N LYS A 127 9.74 -26.96 6.44
CA LYS A 127 9.01 -28.16 6.85
C LYS A 127 8.93 -29.23 5.77
N SER A 128 8.83 -28.85 4.49
CA SER A 128 8.78 -29.80 3.38
C SER A 128 10.13 -30.42 3.01
N ALA A 129 11.23 -29.82 3.47
CA ALA A 129 12.59 -30.32 3.26
C ALA A 129 13.07 -31.30 4.35
N ARG A 130 12.26 -31.53 5.39
CA ARG A 130 12.47 -32.54 6.43
C ARG A 130 11.52 -33.71 6.21
#